data_AF-A0A3B8Q3P0-F1
#
_entry.id   AF-A0A3B8Q3P0-F1
#
_cell.length_a   1.000
_cell.length_b   1.000
_cell.length_c   1.000
_cell.angle_alpha   90.00
_cell.angle_beta   90.00
_cell.angle_gamma   90.00
#
_symmetry.space_group_name_H-M   'P 1'
#
loop_
_entity.id
_entity.type
_entity.pdbx_description
1 polymer ?
#
loop_
_entity_poly.entity_id
_entity_poly.type
_entity_poly.pdbx_seq_one_letter_code
_entity_poly.pdbx_strand_id
1 'polypeptide(L)' 'MAINLDRERIYIECPRCDFWARPFLRQIRHHEIIVCGGCKANIRLDDYLGTLRKAHSRANRALEELETQLQILTVNIKL' A
#
# COMPACT_ATOMS: atom_id res chain seq x y z
N MET A 1 -0.90 -2.24 -25.65
CA MET A 1 0.55 -2.42 -25.43
C MET A 1 0.77 -2.34 -23.93
N ALA A 2 1.13 -3.44 -23.26
CA ALA A 2 1.29 -3.44 -21.80
C ALA A 2 2.70 -2.93 -21.44
N ILE A 3 2.77 -1.89 -20.62
CA ILE A 3 4.03 -1.40 -20.06
C ILE A 3 4.50 -2.40 -19.00
N ASN A 4 5.70 -2.98 -19.17
CA ASN A 4 6.29 -3.88 -18.18
C ASN A 4 7.27 -3.08 -17.30
N LEU A 5 6.95 -2.97 -16.01
CA LEU A 5 7.75 -2.25 -15.01
C LEU A 5 8.52 -3.19 -14.06
N ASP A 6 8.55 -4.50 -14.32
CA ASP A 6 9.13 -5.49 -13.41
C ASP A 6 10.64 -5.27 -13.18
N ARG A 7 11.33 -4.68 -14.16
CA ARG A 7 12.76 -4.36 -14.10
C ARG A 7 13.05 -2.94 -13.59
N GLU A 8 12.02 -2.13 -13.40
CA GLU A 8 12.19 -0.80 -12.84
C GLU A 8 12.53 -0.92 -11.35
N ARG A 9 13.40 -0.01 -10.90
CA ARG A 9 13.80 0.07 -9.50
C ARG A 9 13.08 1.22 -8.84
N ILE A 10 12.64 0.99 -7.61
CA ILE A 10 12.10 2.07 -6.77
C ILE A 10 13.00 2.27 -5.56
N TYR A 11 12.84 3.42 -4.93
CA TYR A 11 13.55 3.79 -3.72
C TYR A 11 12.64 3.52 -2.54
N ILE A 12 13.13 2.74 -1.58
CA ILE A 12 12.45 2.52 -0.30
C ILE A 12 13.43 2.82 0.83
N GLU A 13 12.93 3.40 1.91
CA GLU A 13 13.72 3.59 3.13
C GLU A 13 13.56 2.37 4.04
N CYS A 14 14.66 1.96 4.69
CA CYS A 14 14.60 0.95 5.72
C CYS A 14 14.00 1.54 7.00
N PRO A 15 12.91 0.97 7.57
CA PRO A 15 12.24 1.52 8.75
C PRO A 15 13.06 1.44 10.06
N ARG A 16 14.28 0.89 10.01
CA ARG A 16 15.17 0.72 11.17
C ARG A 16 16.39 1.62 11.17
N CYS A 17 16.90 1.98 10.00
CA CYS A 17 18.18 2.69 9.87
C CYS A 17 18.16 3.74 8.77
N ASP A 18 16.99 4.01 8.20
CA ASP A 18 16.73 4.98 7.13
C ASP A 18 17.61 4.80 5.89
N PHE A 19 18.22 3.63 5.74
CA PHE A 19 19.03 3.29 4.59
C PHE A 19 18.15 3.09 3.36
N TRP A 20 18.51 3.78 2.28
CA TRP A 20 17.84 3.69 1.00
C TRP A 20 18.16 2.38 0.27
N ALA A 21 17.19 1.47 0.22
CA ALA A 21 17.25 0.29 -0.62
C ALA A 21 16.65 0.58 -2.01
N ARG A 22 17.20 -0.08 -3.04
CA ARG A 22 16.71 0.01 -4.43
C ARG A 22 16.27 -1.35 -4.98
N PRO A 23 15.17 -1.94 -4.46
CA PRO A 23 14.62 -3.18 -4.97
C PRO A 23 14.03 -3.00 -6.38
N PHE A 24 13.90 -4.12 -7.10
CA PHE A 24 13.10 -4.15 -8.34
C PHE A 24 11.61 -4.23 -8.01
N LEU A 25 10.78 -3.59 -8.83
CA LEU A 25 9.32 -3.62 -8.72
C LEU A 25 8.75 -5.04 -8.75
N ARG A 26 9.38 -5.97 -9.51
CA ARG A 26 9.01 -7.40 -9.47
C ARG A 26 9.10 -8.01 -8.07
N GLN A 27 10.11 -7.64 -7.28
CA GLN A 27 10.34 -8.21 -5.95
C GLN A 27 9.23 -7.78 -5.00
N ILE A 28 8.76 -6.54 -5.16
CA ILE A 28 7.65 -5.97 -4.40
C ILE A 28 6.35 -6.68 -4.79
N ARG A 29 6.10 -6.82 -6.09
CA ARG A 29 4.93 -7.53 -6.63
C ARG A 29 4.87 -8.99 -6.19
N HIS A 30 6.02 -9.66 -6.07
CA HIS A 30 6.11 -11.04 -5.60
C HIS A 30 6.17 -11.16 -4.06
N HIS A 31 6.03 -10.06 -3.32
CA HIS A 31 6.11 -10.03 -1.86
C HIS A 31 7.41 -10.64 -1.32
N GLU A 32 8.52 -10.47 -2.06
CA GLU A 32 9.84 -10.94 -1.63
C GLU A 32 10.33 -10.13 -0.42
N ILE A 33 11.16 -10.78 0.39
CA ILE A 33 11.84 -10.14 1.52
C ILE A 33 13.04 -9.37 0.98
N ILE A 34 13.06 -8.06 1.21
CA ILE A 34 14.18 -7.20 0.81
C ILE A 34 15.12 -7.08 2.00
N VAL A 35 16.38 -7.49 1.84
CA VAL A 35 17.38 -7.36 2.90
C VAL A 35 17.99 -5.95 2.83
N CYS A 36 17.96 -5.22 3.94
CA CYS A 36 18.58 -3.90 4.04
C CYS A 36 20.12 -4.02 3.92
N GLY A 37 20.75 -3.20 3.07
CA GLY A 37 22.21 -3.16 2.95
C GLY A 37 22.93 -2.57 4.17
N GLY A 38 22.26 -1.69 4.93
CA GLY A 38 22.82 -1.06 6.14
C GLY A 38 22.71 -1.96 7.37
N CYS A 39 21.51 -2.09 7.93
CA CYS A 39 21.29 -2.83 9.18
C CYS A 39 21.07 -4.35 9.00
N LYS A 40 21.07 -4.86 7.76
CA LYS A 40 20.78 -6.27 7.43
C LYS A 40 19.40 -6.77 7.90
N ALA A 41 18.50 -5.87 8.27
CA ALA A 41 17.14 -6.24 8.62
C ALA A 41 16.33 -6.63 7.38
N ASN A 42 15.36 -7.52 7.60
CA ASN A 42 14.39 -7.92 6.59
C ASN A 42 13.31 -6.83 6.47
N ILE A 43 13.23 -6.18 5.31
CA ILE A 43 12.18 -5.24 4.95
C ILE A 43 11.10 -6.04 4.21
N ARG A 44 9.93 -6.15 4.84
CA ARG A 44 8.71 -6.67 4.22
C ARG A 44 7.79 -5.50 3.93
N LEU A 45 7.56 -5.22 2.65
CA LEU A 45 6.72 -4.10 2.21
C LEU A 45 5.22 -4.40 2.37
N ASP A 46 4.85 -5.67 2.34
CA ASP A 46 3.50 -6.13 2.66
C ASP A 46 3.62 -7.31 3.62
N ASP A 47 2.67 -7.41 4.54
CA ASP A 47 2.59 -8.55 5.42
C ASP A 47 1.99 -9.75 4.67
N TYR A 48 2.34 -10.97 5.08
CA TYR A 48 1.87 -12.20 4.43
C TYR A 48 0.33 -12.27 4.30
N LEU A 49 -0.40 -11.57 5.17
CA LEU A 49 -1.86 -11.58 5.20
C LEU A 49 -2.49 -10.41 4.42
N GLY A 50 -1.70 -9.52 3.81
CA GLY A 50 -2.16 -8.31 3.13
C GLY A 50 -3.02 -7.44 4.05
N THR A 51 -2.68 -7.41 5.32
CA THR A 51 -3.48 -6.85 6.41
C THR A 51 -3.58 -5.33 6.30
N LEU A 52 -2.51 -4.65 5.87
CA LEU A 52 -2.54 -3.22 5.56
C LEU A 52 -3.48 -2.91 4.39
N ARG A 53 -3.37 -3.68 3.29
CA ARG A 53 -4.25 -3.55 2.12
C ARG A 53 -5.72 -3.78 2.48
N LYS A 54 -6.01 -4.78 3.32
CA LYS A 54 -7.36 -5.05 3.83
C LYS A 54 -7.88 -3.91 4.70
N ALA A 55 -7.04 -3.37 5.59
CA ALA A 55 -7.40 -2.23 6.43
C ALA A 55 -7.74 -1.00 5.57
N HIS A 56 -6.91 -0.69 4.57
CA HIS A 56 -7.15 0.40 3.63
C HIS A 56 -8.46 0.22 2.84
N SER A 57 -8.71 -0.98 2.31
CA SER A 57 -9.97 -1.28 1.60
C SER A 57 -11.20 -1.13 2.49
N ARG A 58 -11.12 -1.55 3.76
CA ARG A 58 -12.21 -1.38 4.74
C ARG A 58 -12.45 0.08 5.08
N ALA A 59 -11.39 0.86 5.28
CA ALA A 59 -11.49 2.28 5.58
C ALA A 59 -12.15 3.05 4.42
N ASN A 60 -11.71 2.82 3.19
CA ASN A 60 -12.31 3.44 2.00
C ASN A 60 -13.79 3.09 1.86
N ARG A 61 -14.14 1.82 2.03
CA ARG A 61 -15.54 1.38 1.95
C ARG A 61 -16.40 2.03 3.04
N ALA A 62 -15.89 2.17 4.26
CA ALA A 62 -16.61 2.86 5.33
C ALA A 62 -16.84 4.35 5.00
N LEU A 63 -15.88 5.01 4.35
CA LEU A 63 -16.03 6.39 3.89
C LEU A 63 -17.09 6.51 2.77
N GLU A 64 -17.05 5.62 1.77
CA GLU A 64 -18.05 5.57 0.70
C GLU A 64 -19.47 5.33 1.25
N GLU A 65 -19.61 4.43 2.23
CA GLU A 65 -20.88 4.17 2.92
C GLU A 65 -21.38 5.40 3.68
N LEU A 66 -20.48 6.12 4.37
CA LEU A 66 -20.80 7.38 5.06
C LEU A 66 -21.24 8.48 4.07
N GLU A 67 -20.53 8.66 2.97
CA GLU A 67 -20.88 9.62 1.91
C GLU A 67 -22.26 9.33 1.33
N THR A 68 -22.56 8.07 1.07
CA THR A 68 -23.86 7.63 0.56
C THR A 68 -24.99 7.97 1.56
N GLN A 69 -24.78 7.70 2.85
CA GLN A 69 -25.76 8.02 3.89
C GLN A 69 -26.00 9.53 4.02
N LEU A 70 -24.94 10.33 3.95
CA LEU A 70 -25.05 11.80 3.98
C LEU A 70 -25.80 12.36 2.77
N GLN A 71 -25.58 11.81 1.57
CA GLN A 71 -26.34 12.19 0.38
C GLN A 71 -27.83 11.91 0.54
N ILE A 72 -28.19 10.73 1.05
CA ILE A 72 -29.60 10.37 1.31
C ILE A 72 -30.24 11.35 2.30
N LEU A 73 -29.54 11.72 3.38
CA LEU A 73 -30.04 12.70 4.36
C LEU A 73 -30.19 14.09 3.76
N THR A 74 -29.25 14.53 2.92
CA THR A 74 -29.29 15.85 2.27
C THR A 74 -30.46 15.96 1.28
N VAL A 75 -30.83 14.86 0.61
CA VAL A 75 -32.03 14.79 -0.24
C VAL A 75 -33.32 14.89 0.59
N ASN A 76 -33.35 14.29 1.79
CA ASN A 76 -34.53 14.32 2.66
C ASN A 76 -34.73 15.66 3.40
N ILE A 77 -33.69 16.50 3.54
CA ILE A 77 -33.79 17.82 4.18
C ILE A 77 -34.21 18.92 3.17
N LYS A 78 -34.21 18.62 1.86
CA LYS A 78 -34.87 19.46 0.85
C LYS A 78 -36.38 19.23 0.90
N LEU A 79 -37.03 19.71 1.97
CA LEU A 79 -38.48 19.85 2.11
C LEU A 79 -38.83 21.32 2.26
#